data_AF-A0AAD9NMI7-F1
#
_entry.id   AF-A0AAD9NMI7-F1
#
_cell.length_a   1.000
_cell.length_b   1.000
_cell.length_c   1.000
_cell.angle_alpha   90.00
_cell.angle_beta   90.00
_cell.angle_gamma   90.00
#
_symmetry.space_group_name_H-M   'P 1'
#
loop_
_entity.id
_entity.type
_entity.pdbx_description
1 polymer ?
#
loop_
_entity_poly.entity_id
_entity_poly.type
_entity_poly.pdbx_seq_one_letter_code
_entity_poly.pdbx_strand_id
1 'polypeptide(L)' 'MSRNYLKLNNGKTEFIVVGSKQQRSKVNITQIGMGDTMVIPTDSVTNFGVIVDENLSMDKHIAKVSKA' A
#
# COMPACT_ATOMS: atom_id res chain seq x y z
N MET A 1 -23.21 2.11 1.68
CA MET A 1 -22.72 3.48 1.43
C MET A 1 -21.80 3.89 2.56
N SER A 2 -20.64 4.48 2.25
CA SER A 2 -19.80 5.09 3.28
C SER A 2 -20.57 6.25 3.96
N ARG A 3 -20.24 6.57 5.22
CA ARG A 3 -20.93 7.63 5.99
C ARG A 3 -20.94 9.01 5.30
N ASN A 4 -20.04 9.21 4.34
CA ASN A 4 -19.88 10.46 3.60
C ASN A 4 -20.38 10.38 2.15
N TYR A 5 -21.09 9.31 1.77
CA TYR A 5 -21.60 9.09 0.40
C TYR A 5 -20.52 9.04 -0.71
N LEU A 6 -19.26 8.82 -0.34
CA LEU A 6 -18.14 8.70 -1.27
C LEU A 6 -17.85 7.23 -1.60
N LYS A 7 -17.52 6.96 -2.86
CA LYS A 7 -17.07 5.63 -3.31
C LYS A 7 -15.54 5.62 -3.43
N LEU A 8 -14.91 4.57 -2.92
CA LEU A 8 -13.48 4.34 -3.13
C LEU A 8 -13.22 3.89 -4.57
N ASN A 9 -12.09 4.32 -5.13
CA ASN A 9 -11.69 3.92 -6.47
C ASN A 9 -10.92 2.60 -6.40
N ASN A 10 -11.66 1.50 -6.31
CA ASN A 10 -11.10 0.16 -6.10
C ASN A 10 -9.97 -0.18 -7.10
N GLY A 11 -10.14 0.14 -8.39
CA GLY A 11 -9.14 -0.16 -9.42
C GLY A 11 -7.84 0.65 -9.31
N LYS A 12 -7.82 1.70 -8.48
CA LYS A 12 -6.63 2.51 -8.18
C LYS A 12 -6.18 2.42 -6.73
N THR A 13 -6.84 1.60 -5.91
CA THR A 13 -6.50 1.51 -4.48
C THR A 13 -5.47 0.41 -4.29
N GLU A 14 -4.34 0.78 -3.73
CA GLU A 14 -3.27 -0.12 -3.31
C GLU A 14 -3.18 -0.09 -1.78
N PHE A 15 -2.61 -1.13 -1.16
CA PHE A 15 -2.28 -1.06 0.26
C PHE A 15 -0.98 -1.80 0.58
N ILE A 16 -0.31 -1.32 1.63
CA ILE A 16 0.88 -1.93 2.23
C ILE A 16 0.63 -2.18 3.71
N VAL A 17 1.36 -3.15 4.29
CA VAL A 17 1.39 -3.37 5.73
C VAL A 17 2.72 -2.86 6.26
N VAL A 18 2.67 -1.86 7.14
CA VAL A 18 3.87 -1.24 7.71
C VAL A 18 4.15 -1.81 9.10
N GLY A 19 5.42 -2.07 9.38
CA GLY A 19 5.87 -2.51 10.69
C GLY A 19 7.25 -3.16 10.63
N SER A 20 7.81 -3.47 11.80
CA SER A 20 9.05 -4.26 11.83
C SER A 20 8.81 -5.63 11.20
N LYS A 21 9.85 -6.20 10.59
CA LYS A 21 9.78 -7.54 9.95
C LYS A 21 9.19 -8.61 10.88
N GLN A 22 9.51 -8.52 12.18
CA GLN A 22 9.02 -9.42 13.22
C GLN A 22 7.51 -9.27 13.52
N GLN A 23 6.95 -8.08 13.36
CA GLN A 23 5.50 -7.88 13.54
C GLN A 23 4.75 -8.21 12.26
N ARG A 24 5.30 -7.84 11.09
CA ARG A 24 4.71 -8.20 9.80
C ARG A 24 4.64 -9.71 9.59
N SER A 25 5.63 -10.48 10.07
CA SER A 25 5.57 -11.95 10.00
C SER A 25 4.44 -12.58 10.83
N LYS A 26 3.88 -11.86 11.79
CA LYS A 26 2.71 -12.31 12.59
C LYS A 26 1.39 -11.94 11.93
N VAL A 27 1.41 -11.04 10.95
CA VAL A 27 0.22 -10.55 10.26
C VAL A 27 0.03 -11.37 8.99
N ASN A 28 -1.06 -12.13 8.94
CA ASN A 28 -1.45 -12.89 7.76
C ASN A 28 -2.66 -12.20 7.08
N ILE A 29 -2.38 -11.14 6.32
CA ILE A 29 -3.38 -10.47 5.48
C ILE A 29 -3.08 -10.83 4.04
N THR A 30 -3.92 -11.66 3.44
CA THR A 30 -3.77 -12.07 2.03
C THR A 30 -4.47 -11.11 1.07
N GLN A 31 -5.57 -10.48 1.51
CA GLN A 31 -6.36 -9.58 0.70
C GLN A 31 -7.32 -8.76 1.58
N ILE A 32 -7.73 -7.60 1.08
CA ILE A 32 -8.74 -6.74 1.69
C ILE A 32 -9.88 -6.55 0.69
N GLY A 33 -11.11 -6.81 1.14
CA GLY A 33 -12.31 -6.55 0.35
C GLY A 33 -12.65 -5.07 0.34
N MET A 34 -12.77 -4.49 -0.84
CA MET A 34 -13.28 -3.13 -1.06
C MET A 34 -14.45 -3.19 -2.04
N GLY A 35 -15.67 -3.20 -1.53
CA GLY A 35 -16.87 -3.41 -2.36
C GLY A 35 -16.77 -4.75 -3.09
N ASP A 36 -16.82 -4.71 -4.42
CA ASP A 36 -16.80 -5.91 -5.28
C ASP A 36 -15.38 -6.30 -5.74
N THR A 37 -14.33 -5.70 -5.16
CA THR A 37 -12.94 -5.91 -5.56
C THR A 37 -12.10 -6.39 -4.38
N MET A 38 -11.22 -7.35 -4.65
CA MET A 38 -10.21 -7.79 -3.70
C MET A 38 -8.89 -7.10 -4.03
N VAL A 39 -8.31 -6.40 -3.05
CA VAL A 39 -6.99 -5.79 -3.17
C VAL A 39 -6.00 -6.68 -2.43
N ILE A 40 -4.82 -6.92 -3.02
CA ILE A 40 -3.74 -7.76 -2.48
C ILE A 40 -2.66 -6.83 -1.89
N PRO A 41 -2.01 -7.18 -0.76
CA PRO A 41 -0.93 -6.38 -0.21
C PRO A 41 0.25 -6.30 -1.19
N THR A 42 0.91 -5.15 -1.23
CA THR A 42 2.16 -4.95 -1.97
C THR A 42 3.29 -4.55 -1.04
N ASP A 43 4.54 -4.71 -1.49
CA ASP A 43 5.73 -4.30 -0.74
C ASP A 43 6.01 -2.80 -0.85
N SER A 44 5.28 -2.11 -1.73
CA SER A 44 5.33 -0.65 -1.89
C SER A 44 4.10 -0.12 -2.61
N VAL A 45 3.68 1.09 -2.24
CA VAL A 45 2.56 1.83 -2.85
C VAL A 45 3.05 3.17 -3.40
N THR A 46 2.31 3.75 -4.35
CA THR A 46 2.59 5.12 -4.81
C THR A 46 1.49 6.08 -4.35
N ASN A 47 1.86 7.10 -3.59
CA ASN A 47 0.96 8.17 -3.18
C ASN A 47 1.44 9.51 -3.72
N PHE A 48 0.65 10.15 -4.60
CA PHE A 48 1.00 11.41 -5.27
C PHE A 48 2.43 11.45 -5.86
N GLY A 49 2.90 10.32 -6.42
CA GLY A 49 4.23 10.19 -7.02
C GLY A 49 5.36 9.78 -6.06
N VAL A 50 5.11 9.80 -4.76
CA VAL A 50 6.03 9.29 -3.73
C VAL A 50 5.85 7.78 -3.60
N ILE A 51 6.95 7.04 -3.64
CA ILE A 51 6.93 5.59 -3.42
C ILE A 51 7.19 5.33 -1.95
N VAL A 52 6.30 4.61 -1.29
CA VAL A 52 6.43 4.22 0.12
C VAL A 52 6.52 2.71 0.18
N ASP A 53 7.58 2.18 0.79
CA ASP A 53 7.75 0.74 1.01
C ASP A 53 7.32 0.32 2.42
N GLU A 54 7.10 -0.98 2.59
CA GLU A 54 6.66 -1.59 3.86
C GLU A 54 7.64 -1.42 5.04
N ASN A 55 8.90 -1.10 4.78
CA ASN A 55 9.91 -0.82 5.80
C ASN A 55 10.09 0.69 6.06
N LEU A 56 9.36 1.54 5.33
CA LEU A 56 9.53 3.00 5.33
C LEU A 56 10.98 3.45 5.07
N SER A 57 11.75 2.70 4.28
CA SER A 57 13.15 3.03 4.03
C SER A 57 13.33 4.12 2.97
N MET A 58 12.34 4.35 2.12
CA MET A 58 12.39 5.27 0.97
C MET A 58 13.39 4.84 -0.12
N ASP A 59 14.04 3.69 0.01
CA ASP A 59 15.09 3.24 -0.92
C ASP A 59 14.59 3.20 -2.37
N LYS A 60 13.37 2.65 -2.57
CA LYS A 60 12.72 2.58 -3.90
C LYS A 60 12.43 3.97 -4.46
N HIS A 61 12.02 4.91 -3.61
CA HIS A 61 11.75 6.28 -4.05
C HIS A 61 13.05 6.98 -4.43
N ILE A 62 14.05 6.92 -3.56
CA ILE A 62 15.38 7.50 -3.78
C ILE A 62 15.96 6.94 -5.08
N ALA A 63 16.06 5.62 -5.24
CA ALA A 63 16.58 4.99 -6.46
C ALA A 63 15.84 5.42 -7.74
N LYS A 64 14.53 5.71 -7.65
CA LYS A 64 13.75 6.23 -8.78
C LYS A 64 14.08 7.69 -9.12
N VAL A 65 14.26 8.55 -8.11
CA VAL A 65 14.46 10.00 -8.31
C VAL A 65 15.92 10.40 -8.45
N SER A 66 16.85 9.63 -7.90
CA SER A 66 18.29 9.95 -7.84
C SER A 66 19.11 9.24 -8.90
N LYS A 67 18.52 8.90 -10.05
CA LYS A 67 19.31 8.36 -11.18
C LYS A 67 20.37 9.39 -11.58
N ALA A 68 21.64 9.02 -11.41
CA ALA A 68 22.78 9.68 -12.06
C ALA A 68 22.78 9.40 -13.56
#